data_AF-A0AAV9DQM4-F1
#
_entry.id   AF-A0AAV9DQM4-F1
#
_cell.length_a   1.000
_cell.length_b   1.000
_cell.length_c   1.000
_cell.angle_alpha   90.00
_cell.angle_beta   90.00
_cell.angle_gamma   90.00
#
_symmetry.space_group_name_H-M   'P 1'
#
loop_
_entity.id
_entity.type
_entity.pdbx_description
1 polymer ?
#
loop_
_entity_poly.entity_id
_entity_poly.type
_entity_poly.pdbx_seq_one_letter_code
_entity_poly.pdbx_strand_id
1 'polypeptide(L)'
;MKNKAVLLLLSVALALLVVHMPMTVSVTCDPNELSSCLFPILFGTTPSTTCCQKLREQQPCVCEYIMNPDYQGYITSPNALKIADS
;
A
#
# COMPACT_ATOMS: atom_id res chain seq x y z
N MET A 1 -48.85 -2.17 1.78
CA MET A 1 -47.85 -2.01 0.70
C MET A 1 -46.65 -1.16 1.09
N LYS A 2 -46.80 -0.10 1.90
CA LYS A 2 -45.71 0.77 2.41
C LYS A 2 -44.57 0.01 3.11
N ASN A 3 -44.89 -0.91 4.01
CA ASN A 3 -43.87 -1.60 4.83
C ASN A 3 -42.98 -2.56 4.02
N LYS A 4 -43.52 -3.19 2.97
CA LYS A 4 -42.75 -4.09 2.09
C LYS A 4 -41.75 -3.31 1.24
N ALA A 5 -42.13 -2.13 0.76
CA ALA A 5 -41.26 -1.23 0.01
C ALA A 5 -40.13 -0.67 0.89
N VAL A 6 -40.43 -0.30 2.15
CA VAL A 6 -39.43 0.15 3.11
C VAL A 6 -38.42 -0.95 3.44
N LEU A 7 -38.88 -2.19 3.61
CA LEU A 7 -38.00 -3.33 3.87
C LEU A 7 -37.07 -3.64 2.69
N LEU A 8 -37.59 -3.57 1.46
CA LEU A 8 -36.81 -3.74 0.23
C LEU A 8 -35.73 -2.66 0.10
N LEU A 9 -36.08 -1.39 0.34
CA LEU A 9 -35.13 -0.28 0.28
C LEU A 9 -34.02 -0.42 1.33
N LEU A 10 -34.35 -0.84 2.56
CA LEU A 10 -33.37 -1.10 3.61
C LEU A 10 -32.43 -2.25 3.24
N SER A 11 -32.95 -3.33 2.66
CA SER A 11 -32.11 -4.46 2.21
C SER A 11 -31.16 -4.09 1.07
N VAL A 12 -31.61 -3.25 0.13
CA VAL A 12 -30.77 -2.78 -0.98
C VAL A 12 -29.70 -1.81 -0.48
N ALA A 13 -30.05 -0.90 0.43
CA ALA A 13 -29.09 0.00 1.06
C ALA A 13 -28.01 -0.76 1.84
N LEU A 14 -28.41 -1.80 2.58
CA LEU A 14 -27.47 -2.64 3.33
C LEU A 14 -26.56 -3.45 2.40
N ALA A 15 -27.09 -3.97 1.29
CA ALA A 15 -26.30 -4.70 0.29
C ALA A 15 -25.26 -3.81 -0.41
N LEU A 16 -25.60 -2.53 -0.66
CA LEU A 16 -24.68 -1.56 -1.27
C LEU A 16 -23.49 -1.21 -0.36
N LEU A 17 -23.66 -1.30 0.97
CA LEU A 17 -22.60 -1.02 1.95
C LEU A 17 -21.54 -2.12 2.04
N VAL A 18 -21.79 -3.34 1.54
CA VAL A 18 -20.88 -4.50 1.69
C VAL A 18 -19.86 -4.61 0.55
N VAL A 19 -19.93 -3.75 -0.47
CA VAL A 19 -19.18 -3.94 -1.75
C VAL A 19 -17.73 -3.43 -1.70
N HIS A 20 -17.27 -2.83 -0.61
CA HIS A 20 -15.89 -2.36 -0.47
C HIS A 20 -15.08 -3.21 0.52
N MET A 21 -14.79 -4.46 0.14
CA MET A 21 -13.59 -5.12 0.65
C MET A 21 -12.54 -5.07 -0.45
N PRO A 22 -11.48 -4.24 -0.32
CA PRO A 22 -10.34 -4.39 -1.21
C PRO A 22 -9.86 -5.84 -1.03
N MET A 23 -9.83 -6.59 -2.12
CA MET A 23 -9.19 -7.90 -2.16
C MET A 23 -7.75 -7.66 -1.72
N THR A 24 -7.43 -7.90 -0.45
CA THR A 24 -6.06 -7.75 0.04
C THR A 24 -5.28 -8.89 -0.58
N VAL A 25 -4.54 -8.61 -1.66
CA VAL A 25 -3.44 -9.48 -2.06
C VAL A 25 -2.53 -9.52 -0.84
N SER A 26 -2.48 -10.68 -0.18
CA SER A 26 -1.61 -10.88 0.98
C SER A 26 -0.18 -10.92 0.47
N VAL A 27 0.40 -9.74 0.24
CA VAL A 27 1.84 -9.61 0.04
C VAL A 27 2.51 -9.84 1.39
N THR A 28 3.51 -10.69 1.42
CA THR A 28 4.35 -10.83 2.61
C THR A 28 5.21 -9.58 2.71
N CYS A 29 5.12 -8.89 3.84
CA CYS A 29 5.97 -7.75 4.13
C CYS A 29 7.38 -8.27 4.41
N ASP A 30 8.23 -8.19 3.39
CA ASP A 30 9.65 -8.51 3.48
C ASP A 30 10.46 -7.32 2.94
N PRO A 31 11.20 -6.60 3.81
CA PRO A 31 12.01 -5.46 3.40
C PRO A 31 13.13 -5.84 2.41
N ASN A 32 13.52 -7.12 2.34
CA ASN A 32 14.51 -7.60 1.35
C ASN A 32 14.01 -7.48 -0.10
N GLU A 33 12.69 -7.44 -0.32
CA GLU A 33 12.09 -7.20 -1.63
C GLU A 33 12.45 -5.79 -2.17
N LEU A 34 12.80 -4.85 -1.28
CA LEU A 34 13.24 -3.50 -1.64
C LEU A 34 14.76 -3.36 -1.81
N SER A 35 15.52 -4.46 -1.79
CA SER A 35 16.99 -4.45 -1.95
C SER A 35 17.46 -3.73 -3.23
N SER A 36 16.69 -3.85 -4.32
CA SER A 36 16.97 -3.14 -5.58
C SER A 36 16.83 -1.61 -5.49
N CYS A 37 16.20 -1.09 -4.44
CA CYS A 37 16.07 0.34 -4.14
C CYS A 37 17.16 0.88 -3.22
N LEU A 38 18.02 0.02 -2.64
CA LEU A 38 19.00 0.44 -1.63
C LEU A 38 19.97 1.50 -2.16
N PHE A 39 20.50 1.31 -3.37
CA PHE A 39 21.45 2.25 -3.98
C PHE A 39 20.78 3.60 -4.33
N PRO A 40 19.59 3.64 -4.97
CA PRO A 40 18.79 4.86 -5.09
C PRO A 40 18.47 5.57 -3.76
N ILE A 41 18.12 4.83 -2.70
CA ILE A 41 17.82 5.41 -1.39
C ILE A 41 19.08 6.05 -0.79
N LEU A 42 20.21 5.34 -0.76
CA LEU A 42 21.44 5.81 -0.13
C LEU A 42 22.11 6.96 -0.91
N PHE A 43 22.12 6.88 -2.23
CA PHE A 43 22.93 7.76 -3.08
C PHE A 43 22.11 8.70 -3.98
N GLY A 44 20.79 8.56 -4.03
CA GLY A 44 19.92 9.41 -4.85
C GLY A 44 20.05 9.15 -6.35
N THR A 45 20.51 7.97 -6.76
CA THR A 45 20.58 7.57 -8.16
C THR A 45 19.22 7.22 -8.73
N THR A 46 19.10 7.22 -10.06
CA THR A 46 17.88 6.80 -10.75
C THR A 46 17.45 5.39 -10.32
N PRO A 47 16.18 5.18 -9.91
CA PRO A 47 15.68 3.86 -9.56
C PRO A 47 15.58 2.96 -10.79
N SER A 48 15.86 1.67 -10.60
CA SER A 48 15.66 0.66 -11.63
C SER A 48 14.17 0.34 -11.80
N THR A 49 13.79 -0.22 -12.95
CA THR A 49 12.44 -0.74 -13.18
C THR A 49 12.04 -1.77 -12.10
N THR A 50 12.99 -2.62 -11.68
CA THR A 50 12.78 -3.60 -10.61
C THR A 50 12.47 -2.93 -9.28
N CYS A 51 13.19 -1.86 -8.92
CA CYS A 51 12.90 -1.09 -7.70
C CYS A 51 11.46 -0.54 -7.72
N CYS A 52 11.06 0.13 -8.80
CA CYS A 52 9.71 0.69 -8.89
C CYS A 52 8.61 -0.38 -8.94
N GLN A 53 8.92 -1.59 -9.45
CA GLN A 53 7.98 -2.71 -9.43
C GLN A 53 7.83 -3.24 -8.00
N LYS A 54 8.94 -3.55 -7.31
CA LYS A 54 8.93 -4.08 -5.95
C LYS A 54 8.37 -3.10 -4.93
N LEU A 55 8.62 -1.81 -5.10
CA LEU A 55 8.03 -0.77 -4.26
C LEU A 55 6.49 -0.75 -4.38
N ARG A 56 5.93 -0.91 -5.58
CA ARG A 56 4.48 -1.02 -5.79
C ARG A 56 3.90 -2.29 -5.19
N GLU A 57 4.59 -3.42 -5.33
CA GLU A 57 4.19 -4.68 -4.69
C GLU A 57 4.13 -4.53 -3.16
N GLN A 58 5.08 -3.80 -2.56
CA GLN A 58 5.22 -3.61 -1.12
C GLN A 58 4.48 -2.38 -0.57
N GLN A 59 3.75 -1.63 -1.39
CA GLN A 59 2.99 -0.45 -0.97
C GLN A 59 2.11 -0.66 0.29
N PRO A 60 1.35 -1.76 0.44
CA PRO A 60 0.53 -1.95 1.64
C PRO A 60 1.36 -2.16 2.94
N CYS A 61 2.64 -2.52 2.82
CA CYS A 61 3.54 -2.74 3.95
C CYS A 61 4.28 -1.47 4.41
N VAL A 62 4.18 -0.36 3.67
CA VAL A 62 4.97 0.86 3.94
C VAL A 62 4.73 1.40 5.35
N CYS A 63 3.49 1.39 5.84
CA CYS A 63 3.18 1.82 7.20
C CYS A 63 3.90 0.96 8.25
N GLU A 64 3.98 -0.36 8.04
CA GLU A 64 4.69 -1.27 8.93
C GLU A 64 6.19 -0.95 8.96
N TYR A 65 6.79 -0.70 7.79
CA TYR A 65 8.20 -0.33 7.69
C TYR A 65 8.51 1.02 8.35
N ILE A 66 7.60 1.99 8.29
CA ILE A 66 7.75 3.29 8.98
C ILE A 66 7.71 3.11 10.51
N MET A 67 6.87 2.19 10.99
CA MET A 67 6.74 1.92 12.43
C MET A 67 7.90 1.12 13.00
N ASN A 68 8.67 0.43 12.15
CA ASN A 68 9.86 -0.29 12.56
C ASN A 68 11.09 0.66 12.63
N PRO A 69 11.68 0.89 13.81
CA PRO A 69 12.81 1.82 13.97
C PRO A 69 14.06 1.43 13.16
N ASP A 70 14.23 0.15 12.84
CA ASP A 70 15.37 -0.34 12.04
C ASP A 70 15.28 0.11 10.57
N TYR A 71 14.06 0.34 10.06
CA TYR A 71 13.80 0.70 8.66
C TYR A 71 13.36 2.14 8.48
N GLN A 72 12.81 2.76 9.53
CA GLN A 72 12.23 4.10 9.50
C GLN A 72 13.16 5.11 8.82
N GLY A 73 14.43 5.17 9.24
CA GLY A 73 15.40 6.11 8.70
C GLY A 73 15.66 5.96 7.20
N TYR A 74 15.57 4.75 6.66
CA TYR A 74 15.73 4.49 5.23
C TYR A 74 14.48 4.88 4.44
N ILE A 75 13.30 4.46 4.92
CA ILE A 75 12.01 4.65 4.25
C ILE A 75 11.54 6.12 4.28
N THR A 76 11.89 6.87 5.34
CA THR A 76 11.55 8.30 5.45
C THR A 76 12.68 9.22 4.98
N SER A 77 13.73 8.69 4.35
CA SER A 77 14.83 9.50 3.83
C SER A 77 14.38 10.38 2.65
N PRO A 78 15.02 11.55 2.40
CA PRO A 78 14.64 12.43 1.30
C PRO A 78 14.67 11.74 -0.08
N ASN A 79 15.60 10.80 -0.28
CA ASN A 79 15.69 10.06 -1.53
C ASN A 79 14.60 8.98 -1.64
N ALA A 80 14.29 8.28 -0.54
CA ALA A 80 13.18 7.31 -0.53
C ALA A 80 11.84 7.98 -0.86
N LEU A 81 11.59 9.17 -0.31
CA LEU A 81 10.38 9.95 -0.62
C LEU A 81 10.32 10.34 -2.09
N LYS A 82 11.43 10.80 -2.68
CA LYS A 82 11.49 11.08 -4.13
C LYS A 82 11.16 9.85 -4.98
N ILE A 83 11.64 8.68 -4.59
CA ILE A 83 11.37 7.42 -5.31
C ILE A 83 9.87 7.06 -5.19
N ALA A 84 9.25 7.31 -4.04
CA ALA A 84 7.82 7.08 -3.84
C ALA A 84 6.95 8.03 -4.67
N ASP A 85 7.46 9.22 -4.99
CA ASP A 85 6.80 10.21 -5.86
C ASP A 85 7.08 10.00 -7.37
N SER A 86 7.85 8.96 -7.74
CA SER A 86 8.33 8.70 -9.12
C SER A 86 7.42 7.82 -9.98
#